data_AF-A0A7C4UA45-F1
#
_entry.id   AF-A0A7C4UA45-F1
#
_cell.length_a   1.000
_cell.length_b   1.000
_cell.length_c   1.000
_cell.angle_alpha   90.00
_cell.angle_beta   90.00
_cell.angle_gamma   90.00
#
_symmetry.space_group_name_H-M   'P 1'
#
loop_
_entity.id
_entity.type
_entity.pdbx_description
1 polymer ?
#
loop_
_entity_poly.entity_id
_entity_poly.type
_entity_poly.pdbx_seq_one_letter_code
_entity_poly.pdbx_strand_id
1 'polypeptide(L)'
;MASRSSSGLFKSIGPALLLAVVVIAFLLKNGGTSDSGAPTAGPGEYLFCFWNVENLFDDRDDKRGSVDEEYDNWMAKKPEDLQLKLDRLTSVLLSMNAGRGPDILAVCEVESIRAAELLRDALNKKLPQGAAPYGDVQMKEVAAGRHIAPAVITRLP
;
A
#
# COMPACT_ATOMS: atom_id res chain seq x y z
N MET A 1 -24.86 -13.21 -76.92
CA MET A 1 -24.40 -11.86 -76.55
C MET A 1 -25.19 -11.42 -75.31
N ALA A 2 -24.66 -11.65 -74.11
CA ALA A 2 -25.06 -11.01 -72.85
C ALA A 2 -24.21 -11.59 -71.71
N SER A 3 -23.12 -10.91 -71.36
CA SER A 3 -22.37 -11.13 -70.12
C SER A 3 -22.95 -10.19 -69.07
N ARG A 4 -23.52 -10.72 -67.97
CA ARG A 4 -23.90 -9.93 -66.79
C ARG A 4 -22.77 -10.02 -65.77
N SER A 5 -22.09 -8.89 -65.59
CA SER A 5 -21.18 -8.62 -64.49
C SER A 5 -21.98 -8.31 -63.22
N SER A 6 -21.71 -9.00 -62.11
CA SER A 6 -22.17 -8.61 -60.78
C SER A 6 -20.96 -8.43 -59.85
N SER A 7 -20.25 -7.30 -60.02
CA SER A 7 -19.30 -6.79 -59.03
C SER A 7 -20.00 -5.70 -58.23
N GLY A 8 -20.54 -6.04 -57.05
CA GLY A 8 -21.46 -5.14 -56.36
C GLY A 8 -21.49 -5.17 -54.83
N LEU A 9 -20.57 -5.85 -54.13
CA LEU A 9 -20.69 -5.95 -52.66
C LEU A 9 -19.53 -5.34 -51.84
N PHE A 10 -18.47 -4.82 -52.46
CA PHE A 10 -17.26 -4.41 -51.71
C PHE A 10 -16.98 -2.91 -51.61
N LYS A 11 -17.87 -2.01 -52.05
CA LYS A 11 -17.51 -0.58 -52.23
C LYS A 11 -17.86 0.41 -51.11
N SER A 12 -18.31 0.00 -49.92
CA SER A 12 -18.72 0.98 -48.89
C SER A 12 -18.22 0.77 -47.45
N ILE A 13 -17.36 -0.22 -47.18
CA ILE A 13 -16.94 -0.51 -45.79
C ILE A 13 -15.72 0.34 -45.34
N GLY A 14 -14.98 0.95 -46.27
CA GLY A 14 -13.69 1.60 -46.01
C GLY A 14 -13.70 2.76 -45.00
N PRO A 15 -14.54 3.81 -45.17
CA PRO A 15 -14.40 5.03 -44.36
C PRO A 15 -14.96 4.88 -42.94
N ALA A 16 -16.11 4.23 -42.80
CA ALA A 16 -16.79 4.07 -41.52
C ALA A 16 -16.03 3.13 -40.58
N LEU A 17 -15.46 2.05 -41.11
CA LEU A 17 -14.64 1.12 -40.35
C LEU A 17 -13.32 1.78 -39.91
N LEU A 18 -12.68 2.56 -40.80
CA LEU A 18 -11.46 3.29 -40.47
C LEU A 18 -11.72 4.34 -39.36
N LEU A 19 -12.84 5.07 -39.46
CA LEU A 19 -13.23 6.04 -38.43
C LEU A 19 -13.51 5.34 -37.10
N ALA A 20 -14.21 4.20 -37.10
CA ALA A 20 -14.46 3.42 -35.89
C ALA A 20 -13.16 2.94 -35.24
N VAL A 21 -12.19 2.47 -36.03
CA VAL A 21 -10.87 2.05 -35.52
C VAL A 21 -10.10 3.23 -34.93
N VAL A 22 -10.11 4.40 -35.57
CA VAL A 22 -9.45 5.61 -35.06
C VAL A 22 -10.11 6.08 -33.77
N VAL A 23 -11.45 6.07 -33.70
CA VAL A 23 -12.19 6.43 -32.48
C VAL A 23 -11.90 5.45 -31.35
N ILE A 24 -11.91 4.14 -31.62
CA ILE A 24 -11.56 3.12 -30.60
C ILE A 24 -10.11 3.31 -30.14
N ALA A 25 -9.16 3.52 -31.04
CA ALA A 25 -7.77 3.77 -30.67
C ALA A 25 -7.60 5.07 -29.85
N PHE A 26 -8.34 6.12 -30.20
CA PHE A 26 -8.37 7.38 -29.45
C PHE A 26 -9.00 7.21 -28.06
N LEU A 27 -10.10 6.47 -27.95
CA LEU A 27 -10.77 6.17 -26.69
C LEU A 27 -9.96 5.21 -25.82
N LEU A 28 -9.21 4.26 -26.39
CA LEU A 28 -8.29 3.41 -25.61
C LEU A 28 -7.05 4.18 -25.13
N LYS A 29 -6.61 5.20 -25.89
CA LYS A 29 -5.48 6.06 -25.50
C LYS A 29 -5.87 7.11 -24.46
N ASN A 30 -7.08 7.66 -24.56
CA ASN A 30 -7.53 8.79 -23.77
C ASN A 30 -8.64 8.45 -22.75
N GLY A 31 -9.20 7.26 -22.81
CA GLY A 31 -10.14 6.72 -21.82
C GLY A 31 -9.44 6.25 -20.55
N GLY A 32 -8.36 6.92 -20.17
CA GLY A 32 -7.86 6.86 -18.81
C GLY A 32 -8.99 7.38 -17.93
N THR A 33 -9.59 6.48 -17.17
CA THR A 33 -10.36 6.86 -15.99
C THR A 33 -9.53 7.89 -15.26
N SER A 34 -10.07 9.09 -15.04
CA SER A 34 -9.57 10.01 -14.03
C SER A 34 -9.80 9.35 -12.68
N ASP A 35 -9.03 8.30 -12.42
CA ASP A 35 -8.86 7.74 -11.12
C ASP A 35 -8.31 8.92 -10.34
N SER A 36 -9.12 9.46 -9.42
CA SER A 36 -8.59 10.33 -8.38
C SER A 36 -7.79 9.39 -7.46
N GLY A 37 -6.73 8.81 -8.03
CA GLY A 37 -6.00 7.69 -7.47
C GLY A 37 -5.36 8.12 -6.17
N ALA A 38 -5.12 7.16 -5.29
CA ALA A 38 -4.38 7.41 -4.07
C ALA A 38 -3.09 8.19 -4.39
N PRO A 39 -2.72 9.18 -3.56
CA PRO A 39 -1.56 10.03 -3.82
C PRO A 39 -0.32 9.16 -4.08
N THR A 40 0.37 9.48 -5.17
CA THR A 40 1.58 8.79 -5.62
C THR A 40 2.68 9.82 -5.78
N ALA A 41 3.81 9.59 -5.12
CA ALA A 41 4.94 10.51 -5.16
C ALA A 41 5.69 10.40 -6.50
N GLY A 42 5.83 11.54 -7.18
CA GLY A 42 6.64 11.69 -8.39
C GLY A 42 8.14 11.85 -8.10
N PRO A 43 8.95 12.06 -9.14
CA PRO A 43 10.39 12.32 -8.98
C PRO A 43 10.65 13.54 -8.09
N GLY A 44 11.44 13.36 -7.03
CA GLY A 44 11.76 14.43 -6.07
C GLY A 44 10.68 14.70 -5.02
N GLU A 45 9.60 13.92 -5.02
CA GLU A 45 8.54 13.98 -4.02
C GLU A 45 8.60 12.77 -3.08
N TYR A 46 7.94 12.89 -1.93
CA TYR A 46 7.80 11.81 -0.96
C TYR A 46 6.34 11.65 -0.55
N LEU A 47 5.88 10.41 -0.42
CA LEU A 47 4.60 10.13 0.21
C LEU A 47 4.79 9.96 1.72
N PHE A 48 4.21 10.89 2.47
CA PHE A 48 4.09 10.81 3.93
C PHE A 48 2.72 10.22 4.32
N CYS A 49 2.72 9.22 5.20
CA CYS A 49 1.52 8.64 5.79
C CYS A 49 1.58 8.77 7.31
N PHE A 50 0.52 9.29 7.93
CA PHE A 50 0.31 9.21 9.37
C PHE A 50 -0.88 8.28 9.66
N TRP A 51 -0.68 7.28 10.51
CA TRP A 51 -1.69 6.24 10.78
C TRP A 51 -1.72 5.80 12.24
N ASN A 52 -2.90 5.77 12.86
CA ASN A 52 -3.07 5.12 14.17
C ASN A 52 -3.21 3.60 13.98
N VAL A 53 -2.28 2.82 14.53
CA VAL A 53 -2.27 1.35 14.33
C VAL A 53 -3.12 0.58 15.36
N GLU A 54 -3.90 1.28 16.19
CA GLU A 54 -4.88 0.70 17.13
C GLU A 54 -4.22 -0.32 18.06
N ASN A 55 -3.23 0.11 18.84
CA ASN A 55 -2.37 -0.71 19.71
C ASN A 55 -1.63 -1.85 18.98
N LEU A 56 -0.47 -1.52 18.41
CA LEU A 56 0.48 -2.53 17.94
C LEU A 56 1.38 -2.94 19.10
N PHE A 57 1.03 -4.06 19.71
CA PHE A 57 1.80 -4.70 20.77
C PHE A 57 2.93 -5.57 20.19
N ASP A 58 3.93 -5.80 21.03
CA ASP A 58 5.13 -6.58 20.79
C ASP A 58 4.82 -8.09 20.82
N ASP A 59 5.75 -8.87 20.29
CA ASP A 59 5.75 -10.34 20.36
C ASP A 59 6.32 -10.87 21.68
N ARG A 60 6.58 -9.97 22.64
CA ARG A 60 7.19 -10.27 23.93
C ARG A 60 6.47 -9.56 25.06
N ASP A 61 6.24 -10.29 26.14
CA ASP A 61 5.75 -9.76 27.39
C ASP A 61 6.83 -8.88 28.05
N ASP A 62 6.53 -7.60 28.18
CA ASP A 62 7.43 -6.60 28.76
C ASP A 62 7.33 -6.51 30.30
N LYS A 63 6.33 -7.20 30.88
CA LYS A 63 5.99 -7.26 32.31
C LYS A 63 5.74 -5.88 32.95
N ARG A 64 5.39 -4.86 32.16
CA ARG A 64 5.24 -3.48 32.64
C ARG A 64 3.79 -3.20 33.04
N GLY A 65 3.52 -3.34 34.33
CA GLY A 65 2.28 -2.86 34.95
C GLY A 65 1.07 -3.79 34.80
N SER A 66 0.08 -3.61 35.67
CA SER A 66 -1.03 -4.56 35.87
C SER A 66 -2.39 -4.04 35.40
N VAL A 67 -2.46 -2.83 34.84
CA VAL A 67 -3.76 -2.14 34.66
C VAL A 67 -4.53 -2.65 33.44
N ASP A 68 -3.87 -3.19 32.42
CA ASP A 68 -4.51 -3.80 31.22
C ASP A 68 -3.72 -5.02 30.70
N GLU A 69 -3.02 -5.74 31.59
CA GLU A 69 -2.06 -6.82 31.28
C GLU A 69 -2.65 -7.95 30.40
N GLU A 70 -3.96 -8.20 30.51
CA GLU A 70 -4.64 -9.18 29.66
C GLU A 70 -4.61 -8.77 28.17
N TYR A 71 -4.74 -7.48 27.88
CA TYR A 71 -4.78 -6.93 26.52
C TYR A 71 -3.39 -6.66 25.97
N ASP A 72 -2.50 -6.10 26.78
CA ASP A 72 -1.16 -5.71 26.35
C ASP A 72 -0.35 -6.94 25.91
N ASN A 73 -0.47 -8.05 26.65
CA ASN A 73 0.23 -9.30 26.35
C ASN A 73 -0.48 -10.21 25.32
N TRP A 74 -1.57 -9.77 24.70
CA TRP A 74 -2.33 -10.61 23.77
C TRP A 74 -1.48 -11.10 22.60
N MET A 75 -0.70 -10.21 21.98
CA MET A 75 0.12 -10.54 20.80
C MET A 75 1.32 -11.42 21.17
N ALA A 76 1.90 -11.24 22.36
CA ALA A 76 2.92 -12.14 22.90
C ALA A 76 2.39 -13.56 23.16
N LYS A 77 1.11 -13.69 23.53
CA LYS A 77 0.45 -14.98 23.80
C LYS A 77 -0.16 -15.62 22.55
N LYS A 78 -0.45 -14.84 21.51
CA LYS A 78 -1.13 -15.26 20.26
C LYS A 78 -0.41 -14.73 19.03
N PRO A 79 0.70 -15.39 18.62
CA PRO A 79 1.50 -14.95 17.47
C PRO A 79 0.70 -14.92 16.16
N GLU A 80 -0.35 -15.74 16.03
CA GLU A 80 -1.25 -15.74 14.88
C GLU A 80 -2.04 -14.43 14.73
N ASP A 81 -2.44 -13.79 15.84
CA ASP A 81 -3.19 -12.54 15.83
C ASP A 81 -2.28 -11.36 15.52
N LEU A 82 -1.04 -11.38 16.05
CA LEU A 82 0.01 -10.45 15.66
C LEU A 82 0.28 -10.52 14.15
N GLN A 83 0.49 -11.74 13.63
CA GLN A 83 0.74 -11.95 12.22
C GLN A 83 -0.44 -11.46 11.35
N LEU A 84 -1.68 -11.75 11.75
CA LEU A 84 -2.87 -11.27 11.06
C LEU A 84 -2.95 -9.73 11.04
N LYS A 85 -2.61 -9.07 12.14
CA LYS A 85 -2.56 -7.60 12.22
C LYS A 85 -1.50 -7.03 11.29
N LEU A 86 -0.27 -7.55 11.36
CA LEU A 86 0.83 -7.13 10.50
C LEU A 86 0.48 -7.34 9.02
N ASP A 87 -0.18 -8.44 8.67
CA ASP A 87 -0.60 -8.72 7.31
C ASP A 87 -1.62 -7.72 6.79
N ARG A 88 -2.60 -7.35 7.62
CA ARG A 88 -3.63 -6.35 7.27
C ARG A 88 -3.04 -4.95 7.14
N LEU A 89 -2.23 -4.53 8.11
CA LEU A 89 -1.53 -3.24 8.06
C LEU A 89 -0.66 -3.15 6.80
N THR A 90 0.16 -4.17 6.56
CA THR A 90 1.04 -4.23 5.38
C THR A 90 0.25 -4.18 4.08
N SER A 91 -0.87 -4.91 3.97
CA SER A 91 -1.71 -4.91 2.77
C SER A 91 -2.22 -3.50 2.44
N VAL A 92 -2.76 -2.79 3.44
CA VAL A 92 -3.27 -1.43 3.25
C VAL A 92 -2.14 -0.45 2.96
N LEU A 93 -1.06 -0.49 3.73
CA LEU A 93 0.08 0.42 3.56
C LEU A 93 0.75 0.24 2.21
N LEU A 94 0.96 -0.99 1.73
CA LEU A 94 1.54 -1.25 0.42
C LEU A 94 0.58 -0.97 -0.73
N SER A 95 -0.73 -0.83 -0.50
CA SER A 95 -1.65 -0.36 -1.55
C SER A 95 -1.45 1.12 -1.91
N MET A 96 -0.77 1.89 -1.06
CA MET A 96 -0.44 3.29 -1.30
C MET A 96 0.73 3.46 -2.27
N ASN A 97 0.92 4.68 -2.77
CA ASN A 97 2.09 5.06 -3.59
C ASN A 97 2.31 4.16 -4.82
N ALA A 98 1.22 3.85 -5.53
CA ALA A 98 1.23 2.91 -6.66
C ALA A 98 1.83 1.53 -6.32
N GLY A 99 1.48 0.97 -5.15
CA GLY A 99 1.94 -0.36 -4.75
C GLY A 99 3.29 -0.37 -4.00
N ARG A 100 3.95 0.80 -3.88
CA ARG A 100 5.27 0.91 -3.24
C ARG A 100 5.18 1.09 -1.72
N GLY A 101 4.01 1.49 -1.22
CA GLY A 101 3.82 2.00 0.14
C GLY A 101 4.43 3.39 0.38
N PRO A 102 4.15 4.01 1.54
CA PRO A 102 4.67 5.34 1.86
C PRO A 102 6.21 5.38 1.92
N ASP A 103 6.79 6.53 1.59
CA ASP A 103 8.23 6.76 1.74
C ASP A 103 8.59 7.03 3.21
N ILE A 104 7.67 7.71 3.91
CA ILE A 104 7.74 7.97 5.36
C ILE A 104 6.41 7.53 5.98
N LEU A 105 6.45 6.53 6.85
CA LEU A 105 5.32 6.06 7.63
C LEU A 105 5.48 6.51 9.08
N ALA A 106 4.69 7.49 9.50
CA ALA A 106 4.53 7.83 10.90
C ALA A 106 3.32 7.08 11.47
N VAL A 107 3.50 6.40 12.60
CA VAL A 107 2.44 5.66 13.28
C VAL A 107 2.32 6.10 14.73
N CYS A 108 1.14 5.97 15.30
CA CYS A 108 0.92 6.09 16.74
C CYS A 108 0.26 4.83 17.30
N GLU A 109 0.31 4.70 18.62
CA GLU A 109 -0.13 3.50 19.37
C GLU A 109 0.76 2.27 19.16
N VAL A 110 2.08 2.45 19.20
CA VAL A 110 3.06 1.36 19.14
C VAL A 110 3.68 1.13 20.52
N GLU A 111 3.65 -0.10 21.03
CA GLU A 111 4.12 -0.43 22.39
C GLU A 111 5.63 -0.26 22.58
N SER A 112 6.42 -0.75 21.63
CA SER A 112 7.88 -0.80 21.76
C SER A 112 8.58 -0.53 20.42
N ILE A 113 9.87 -0.19 20.48
CA ILE A 113 10.66 -0.06 19.24
C ILE A 113 10.66 -1.37 18.44
N ARG A 114 10.62 -2.51 19.13
CA ARG A 114 10.56 -3.83 18.51
C ARG A 114 9.22 -4.07 17.82
N ALA A 115 8.10 -3.62 18.37
CA ALA A 115 6.81 -3.65 17.68
C ALA A 115 6.83 -2.84 16.38
N ALA A 116 7.52 -1.68 16.37
CA ALA A 116 7.75 -0.92 15.13
C ALA A 116 8.67 -1.67 14.14
N GLU A 117 9.71 -2.35 14.62
CA GLU A 117 10.58 -3.19 13.78
C GLU A 117 9.82 -4.39 13.17
N LEU A 118 8.91 -5.02 13.91
CA LEU A 118 8.05 -6.08 13.40
C LEU A 118 7.18 -5.58 12.23
N LEU A 119 6.65 -4.35 12.31
CA LEU A 119 5.93 -3.72 11.20
C LEU A 119 6.85 -3.42 10.01
N ARG A 120 8.05 -2.87 10.25
CA ARG A 120 9.06 -2.67 9.20
C ARG A 120 9.38 -3.97 8.47
N ASP A 121 9.62 -5.04 9.22
CA ASP A 121 10.00 -6.33 8.66
C ASP A 121 8.85 -6.98 7.88
N ALA A 122 7.62 -6.84 8.38
CA ALA A 122 6.41 -7.27 7.66
C ALA A 122 6.22 -6.52 6.34
N LEU A 123 6.45 -5.21 6.32
CA LEU A 123 6.45 -4.39 5.11
C LEU A 123 7.51 -4.88 4.12
N ASN A 124 8.76 -4.99 4.58
CA ASN A 124 9.89 -5.40 3.75
C ASN A 124 9.70 -6.79 3.13
N LYS A 125 9.10 -7.72 3.86
CA LYS A 125 8.79 -9.08 3.36
C LYS A 125 7.83 -9.09 2.18
N LYS A 126 6.96 -8.08 2.05
CA LYS A 126 5.95 -7.99 0.98
C LYS A 126 6.26 -6.95 -0.09
N LEU A 127 7.42 -6.31 -0.02
CA LEU A 127 7.81 -5.33 -1.02
C LEU A 127 7.96 -5.98 -2.41
N PRO A 128 7.54 -5.28 -3.49
CA PRO A 128 7.86 -5.69 -4.85
C PRO A 128 9.36 -5.80 -5.06
N GLN A 129 9.78 -6.71 -5.94
CA GLN A 129 11.18 -6.85 -6.32
C GLN A 129 11.74 -5.51 -6.84
N GLY A 130 12.87 -5.08 -6.27
CA GLY A 130 13.53 -3.81 -6.63
C GLY A 130 12.97 -2.56 -5.95
N ALA A 131 11.94 -2.68 -5.11
CA ALA A 131 11.53 -1.57 -4.25
C ALA A 131 12.58 -1.31 -3.16
N ALA A 132 12.83 -0.04 -2.84
CA ALA A 132 13.71 0.34 -1.75
C ALA A 132 13.11 -0.14 -0.40
N PRO A 133 13.91 -0.84 0.44
CA PRO A 133 13.43 -1.31 1.73
C PRO A 133 13.26 -0.16 2.73
N TYR A 134 12.38 -0.34 3.71
CA TYR A 134 12.36 0.48 4.91
C TYR A 134 13.59 0.13 5.74
N GLY A 135 14.51 1.08 5.90
CA GLY A 135 15.79 0.89 6.59
C GLY A 135 15.74 1.34 8.05
N ASP A 136 15.03 2.42 8.32
CA ASP A 136 15.10 3.13 9.58
C ASP A 136 13.79 3.09 10.36
N VAL A 137 13.92 2.87 11.67
CA VAL A 137 12.86 2.97 12.67
C VAL A 137 13.30 3.97 13.73
N GLN A 138 12.52 5.03 13.91
CA GLN A 138 12.75 6.04 14.92
C GLN A 138 11.56 6.05 15.87
N MET A 139 11.79 5.78 17.14
CA MET A 139 10.76 5.80 18.16
C MET A 139 11.29 6.47 19.42
N LYS A 140 10.43 7.25 20.07
CA LYS A 140 10.70 7.79 21.41
C LYS A 140 9.71 7.16 22.37
N GLU A 141 10.16 6.16 23.12
CA GLU A 141 9.34 5.56 24.17
C GLU A 141 8.90 6.64 25.17
N VAL A 142 7.65 6.53 25.60
CA VAL A 142 7.07 7.41 26.61
C VAL A 142 6.77 6.60 27.86
N ALA A 143 7.23 7.08 29.01
CA ALA A 143 6.88 6.52 30.30
C ALA A 143 5.51 7.09 30.75
N ALA A 144 4.45 6.75 30.02
CA ALA A 144 3.10 7.23 30.28
C ALA A 144 2.04 6.18 29.96
N GLY A 145 1.03 6.07 30.83
CA GLY A 145 -0.17 5.24 30.60
C GLY A 145 0.14 3.82 30.15
N ARG A 146 -0.36 3.46 28.96
CA ARG A 146 -0.25 2.13 28.33
C ARG A 146 1.08 1.90 27.59
N HIS A 147 2.09 2.74 27.84
CA HIS A 147 3.42 2.66 27.22
C HIS A 147 3.48 2.72 25.68
N ILE A 148 2.38 3.05 25.03
CA ILE A 148 2.32 3.24 23.58
C ILE A 148 2.86 4.62 23.16
N ALA A 149 3.69 4.65 22.12
CA ALA A 149 4.31 5.86 21.60
C ALA A 149 4.19 5.97 20.07
N PRO A 150 4.47 7.17 19.51
CA PRO A 150 4.66 7.34 18.07
C PRO A 150 5.99 6.72 17.60
N ALA A 151 5.97 6.16 16.39
CA ALA A 151 7.16 5.69 15.68
C ALA A 151 7.15 6.17 14.22
N VAL A 152 8.34 6.33 13.64
CA VAL A 152 8.54 6.62 12.21
C VAL A 152 9.30 5.47 11.60
N ILE A 153 8.79 4.93 10.50
CA ILE A 153 9.39 3.88 9.68
C ILE A 153 9.63 4.48 8.30
N THR A 154 10.87 4.47 7.80
CA THR A 154 11.19 5.12 6.53
C THR A 154 12.23 4.36 5.71
N ARG A 155 12.18 4.56 4.39
CA ARG A 155 13.19 4.13 3.41
C ARG A 155 14.21 5.21 3.09
N LEU A 156 14.05 6.39 3.68
CA LEU A 156 14.94 7.52 3.49
C LEU A 156 16.10 7.45 4.50
N PRO A 157 17.31 7.90 4.11
CA PRO A 157 18.47 7.95 4.99
C PRO A 157 18.35 9.01 6.10
#